data_AF-A0A9E2XC89-F1
#
_entry.id   AF-A0A9E2XC89-F1
#
_cell.length_a   1.000
_cell.length_b   1.000
_cell.length_c   1.000
_cell.angle_alpha   90.00
_cell.angle_beta   90.00
_cell.angle_gamma   90.00
#
_symmetry.space_group_name_H-M   'P 1'
#
loop_
_entity.id
_entity.type
_entity.pdbx_description
1 polymer ?
#
loop_
_entity_poly.entity_id
_entity_poly.type
_entity_poly.pdbx_seq_one_letter_code
_entity_poly.pdbx_strand_id
1 'polypeptide(L)'
;MALSRTQVLFSDDFSNDGPLDSTKWDFNRAYYVGDAGNPAYLGNTLMRQQLPSAAGGMARIQLDTWNFDWKDGKSFYGSEAITKQAWDAQSTGGVAFQAKMRFEGTQGGMIAGLFFYQQFPSPPFPRIPHNELDWEILTSQLQPSSVNKISTNVFPHQPTTPGLEQDYPHSYPVTQVPNFSPNDWHIYRIEWLPSRITWLIDGQVIRIETNYLPQPSVPQQLHLNLWGVPKDWGPSPGDAPPICPQTGPNIGDPSFVPATSADQNT
;
A
#
# COMPACT_ATOMS: atom_id res chain seq x y z
N MET A 1 4.48 -11.22 -22.67
CA MET A 1 4.86 -10.02 -23.43
C MET A 1 4.63 -8.82 -22.53
N ALA A 2 5.51 -7.82 -22.51
CA ALA A 2 5.25 -6.54 -21.85
C ALA A 2 4.17 -5.76 -22.62
N LEU A 3 3.49 -4.81 -21.99
CA LEU A 3 2.49 -3.96 -22.65
C LEU A 3 3.16 -3.15 -23.79
N SER A 4 2.87 -3.49 -25.05
CA SER A 4 3.55 -2.94 -26.23
C SER A 4 2.91 -1.65 -26.79
N ARG A 5 1.70 -1.32 -26.35
CA ARG A 5 0.99 -0.07 -26.64
C ARG A 5 0.17 0.32 -25.42
N THR A 6 0.50 1.46 -24.81
CA THR A 6 -0.18 1.97 -23.62
C THR A 6 -1.00 3.21 -23.95
N GLN A 7 -2.15 3.35 -23.29
CA GLN A 7 -2.94 4.56 -23.25
C GLN A 7 -3.02 5.02 -21.79
N VAL A 8 -2.87 6.32 -21.54
CA VAL A 8 -3.09 6.88 -20.21
C VAL A 8 -4.59 6.90 -19.94
N LEU A 9 -5.03 6.08 -18.98
CA LEU A 9 -6.42 6.05 -18.50
C LEU A 9 -6.64 7.07 -17.38
N PHE A 10 -5.60 7.31 -16.58
CA PHE A 10 -5.59 8.24 -15.45
C PHE A 10 -4.18 8.80 -15.24
N SER A 11 -4.11 10.06 -14.82
CA SER A 11 -2.86 10.68 -14.37
C SER A 11 -3.15 11.78 -13.35
N ASP A 12 -2.19 11.95 -12.44
CA ASP A 12 -2.14 13.09 -11.56
C ASP A 12 -0.68 13.47 -11.32
N ASP A 13 -0.32 14.68 -11.73
CA ASP A 13 1.02 15.25 -11.54
C ASP A 13 1.11 16.05 -10.23
N PHE A 14 0.02 16.12 -9.45
CA PHE A 14 -0.05 16.81 -8.18
C PHE A 14 0.39 18.28 -8.27
N SER A 15 0.01 18.95 -9.36
CA SER A 15 0.50 20.27 -9.75
C SER A 15 -0.05 21.44 -8.93
N ASN A 16 -1.13 21.21 -8.17
CA ASN A 16 -1.74 22.22 -7.30
C ASN A 16 -1.42 21.91 -5.85
N ASP A 17 -0.88 22.89 -5.11
CA ASP A 17 -0.68 22.75 -3.68
C ASP A 17 -2.03 22.75 -2.93
N GLY A 18 -2.12 21.96 -1.85
CA GLY A 18 -3.35 21.77 -1.06
C GLY A 18 -3.92 20.37 -1.17
N PRO A 19 -5.14 20.10 -0.70
CA PRO A 19 -5.74 18.76 -0.75
C PRO A 19 -5.75 18.19 -2.18
N LEU A 20 -5.55 16.87 -2.31
CA LEU A 20 -5.65 16.19 -3.60
C LEU A 20 -7.00 16.47 -4.28
N ASP A 21 -7.03 16.42 -5.61
CA ASP A 21 -8.24 16.69 -6.41
C ASP A 21 -9.35 15.69 -6.05
N SER A 22 -10.36 16.18 -5.34
CA SER A 22 -11.49 15.36 -4.90
C SER A 22 -12.38 14.85 -6.03
N THR A 23 -12.18 15.29 -7.27
CA THR A 23 -12.83 14.69 -8.44
C THR A 23 -12.12 13.40 -8.90
N LYS A 24 -10.84 13.25 -8.54
CA LYS A 24 -9.99 12.10 -8.89
C LYS A 24 -9.81 11.14 -7.72
N TRP A 25 -9.67 11.68 -6.51
CA TRP A 25 -9.30 10.93 -5.33
C TRP A 25 -10.41 10.93 -4.28
N ASP A 26 -10.40 9.87 -3.48
CA ASP A 26 -11.16 9.71 -2.26
C ASP A 26 -10.23 9.22 -1.13
N PHE A 27 -10.73 9.10 0.09
CA PHE A 27 -10.02 8.53 1.23
C PHE A 27 -10.93 7.56 1.97
N ASN A 28 -10.33 6.73 2.82
CA ASN A 28 -11.05 5.71 3.56
C ASN A 28 -11.75 6.32 4.78
N ARG A 29 -13.07 6.14 4.83
CA ARG A 29 -13.94 6.84 5.80
C ARG A 29 -14.14 6.04 7.06
N ALA A 30 -13.93 6.70 8.19
CA ALA A 30 -14.17 6.13 9.50
C ALA A 30 -15.67 5.97 9.77
N TYR A 31 -16.00 4.91 10.49
CA TYR A 31 -17.34 4.70 11.03
C TYR A 31 -17.26 4.76 12.57
N TYR A 32 -17.77 5.84 13.17
CA TYR A 32 -17.55 6.18 14.58
C TYR A 32 -18.36 5.35 15.59
N VAL A 33 -19.11 4.33 15.16
CA VAL A 33 -19.97 3.50 16.02
C VAL A 33 -19.32 2.19 16.48
N GLY A 34 -18.02 1.99 16.21
CA GLY A 34 -17.25 0.88 16.81
C GLY A 34 -15.84 0.70 16.21
N ASP A 35 -14.94 0.09 16.98
CA ASP A 35 -13.58 -0.27 16.55
C ASP A 35 -13.57 -1.40 15.50
N ALA A 36 -14.40 -2.43 15.72
CA ALA A 36 -14.38 -3.65 14.92
C ALA A 36 -14.99 -3.42 13.53
N GLY A 37 -14.20 -3.62 12.48
CA GLY A 37 -14.64 -3.48 11.10
C GLY A 37 -14.68 -2.05 10.57
N ASN A 38 -14.09 -1.08 11.28
CA ASN A 38 -13.90 0.26 10.74
C ASN A 38 -12.85 0.22 9.63
N PRO A 39 -13.22 0.48 8.37
CA PRO A 39 -12.31 0.29 7.24
C PRO A 39 -11.16 1.31 7.23
N ALA A 40 -11.30 2.45 7.93
CA ALA A 40 -10.26 3.46 8.04
C ALA A 40 -9.20 3.11 9.10
N TYR A 41 -9.29 1.98 9.79
CA TYR A 41 -8.34 1.60 10.83
C TYR A 41 -7.47 0.42 10.38
N LEU A 42 -6.16 0.63 10.28
CA LEU A 42 -5.15 -0.38 9.94
C LEU A 42 -4.14 -0.53 11.07
N GLY A 43 -4.03 -1.73 11.65
CA GLY A 43 -3.11 -1.97 12.77
C GLY A 43 -3.38 -1.06 13.97
N ASN A 44 -2.49 -0.11 14.23
CA ASN A 44 -2.64 0.91 15.27
C ASN A 44 -2.87 2.32 14.69
N THR A 45 -3.33 2.42 13.46
CA THR A 45 -3.43 3.67 12.71
C THR A 45 -4.85 3.94 12.28
N LEU A 46 -5.35 5.13 12.60
CA LEU A 46 -6.52 5.68 11.93
C LEU A 46 -6.07 6.40 10.66
N MET A 47 -6.75 6.21 9.54
CA MET A 47 -6.55 7.05 8.36
C MET A 47 -7.24 8.39 8.56
N ARG A 48 -6.53 9.46 8.18
CA ARG A 48 -7.05 10.83 8.16
C ARG A 48 -8.38 10.91 7.44
N GLN A 49 -9.32 11.59 8.08
CA GLN A 49 -10.66 11.83 7.52
C GLN A 49 -10.68 13.02 6.55
N GLN A 50 -9.63 13.10 5.74
CA GLN A 50 -9.40 14.10 4.71
C GLN A 50 -8.44 13.55 3.67
N LEU A 51 -8.52 14.09 2.45
CA LEU A 51 -7.54 13.76 1.41
C LEU A 51 -6.13 14.19 1.85
N PRO A 52 -5.09 13.45 1.43
CA PRO A 52 -3.72 13.93 1.52
C PRO A 52 -3.55 15.27 0.80
N SER A 53 -2.45 15.97 1.06
CA SER A 53 -2.13 17.20 0.35
C SER A 53 -1.09 16.95 -0.73
N ALA A 54 -1.12 17.74 -1.79
CA ALA A 54 -0.02 17.94 -2.71
C ALA A 54 0.76 19.19 -2.29
N ALA A 55 2.09 19.14 -2.44
CA ALA A 55 2.98 20.26 -2.18
C ALA A 55 4.23 20.16 -3.05
N GLY A 56 4.44 21.12 -3.96
CA GLY A 56 5.61 21.17 -4.83
C GLY A 56 5.64 20.07 -5.89
N GLY A 57 4.48 19.75 -6.49
CA GLY A 57 4.37 18.76 -7.56
C GLY A 57 4.41 17.30 -7.08
N MET A 58 4.09 17.04 -5.80
CA MET A 58 4.02 15.68 -5.26
C MET A 58 2.92 15.56 -4.20
N ALA A 59 2.21 14.44 -4.20
CA ALA A 59 1.36 14.04 -3.08
C ALA A 59 2.21 13.76 -1.83
N ARG A 60 1.70 14.16 -0.68
CA ARG A 60 2.28 13.95 0.65
C ARG A 60 1.45 12.94 1.40
N ILE A 61 1.86 11.67 1.33
CA ILE A 61 1.28 10.59 2.12
C ILE A 61 2.04 10.54 3.44
N GLN A 62 1.37 10.96 4.51
CA GLN A 62 2.00 11.24 5.80
C GLN A 62 1.47 10.33 6.90
N LEU A 63 2.29 10.16 7.93
CA LEU A 63 1.91 9.55 9.19
C LEU A 63 2.37 10.45 10.32
N ASP A 64 1.49 10.66 11.29
CA ASP A 64 1.76 11.34 12.56
C ASP A 64 1.73 10.33 13.70
N THR A 65 2.62 10.50 14.68
CA THR A 65 2.63 9.69 15.89
C THR A 65 1.53 10.04 16.88
N TRP A 66 0.90 11.21 16.75
CA TRP A 66 -0.21 11.63 17.62
C TRP A 66 -1.56 11.69 16.90
N ASN A 67 -2.56 10.99 17.44
CA ASN A 67 -3.95 11.05 16.98
C ASN A 67 -4.91 11.37 18.12
N PHE A 68 -5.39 12.62 18.20
CA PHE A 68 -6.38 13.00 19.22
C PHE A 68 -7.79 12.46 18.95
N ASP A 69 -8.11 12.11 17.70
CA ASP A 69 -9.48 11.75 17.27
C ASP A 69 -9.91 10.36 17.76
N TRP A 70 -8.97 9.48 18.14
CA TRP A 70 -9.27 8.08 18.44
C TRP A 70 -8.36 7.44 19.48
N LYS A 71 -8.94 6.57 20.34
CA LYS A 71 -8.28 5.86 21.45
C LYS A 71 -7.47 6.79 22.37
N ASP A 72 -7.99 7.98 22.64
CA ASP A 72 -7.40 8.99 23.53
C ASP A 72 -5.91 9.28 23.22
N GLY A 73 -5.54 9.39 21.94
CA GLY A 73 -4.14 9.67 21.58
C GLY A 73 -3.27 8.46 21.31
N LYS A 74 -3.74 7.23 21.61
CA LYS A 74 -2.91 6.02 21.61
C LYS A 74 -2.87 5.31 20.26
N SER A 75 -3.02 6.06 19.17
CA SER A 75 -2.96 5.55 17.79
C SER A 75 -2.17 6.50 16.90
N PHE A 76 -1.65 5.98 15.79
CA PHE A 76 -1.07 6.79 14.73
C PHE A 76 -2.16 7.46 13.90
N TYR A 77 -1.83 8.54 13.21
CA TYR A 77 -2.69 9.16 12.20
C TYR A 77 -2.07 9.08 10.81
N GLY A 78 -2.51 8.11 10.01
CA GLY A 78 -2.00 7.83 8.66
C GLY A 78 -2.78 8.55 7.56
N SER A 79 -2.33 8.38 6.32
CA SER A 79 -2.98 8.98 5.15
C SER A 79 -3.29 7.91 4.11
N GLU A 80 -4.43 8.05 3.42
CA GLU A 80 -4.80 7.19 2.30
C GLU A 80 -5.45 8.01 1.18
N ALA A 81 -5.02 7.79 -0.06
CA ALA A 81 -5.65 8.29 -1.27
C ALA A 81 -6.09 7.11 -2.15
N ILE A 82 -7.34 7.15 -2.59
CA ILE A 82 -8.01 6.11 -3.37
C ILE A 82 -8.51 6.71 -4.68
N THR A 83 -8.19 6.16 -5.84
CA THR A 83 -8.77 6.68 -7.09
C THR A 83 -10.28 6.46 -7.13
N LYS A 84 -11.06 7.45 -7.56
CA LYS A 84 -12.51 7.27 -7.78
C LYS A 84 -12.81 6.35 -8.96
N GLN A 85 -11.91 6.32 -9.94
CA GLN A 85 -11.96 5.38 -11.05
C GLN A 85 -11.39 4.02 -10.63
N ALA A 86 -11.89 2.98 -11.27
CA ALA A 86 -11.43 1.60 -11.12
C ALA A 86 -11.27 0.97 -12.51
N TRP A 87 -10.35 0.04 -12.65
CA TRP A 87 -10.05 -0.63 -13.93
C TRP A 87 -9.84 -2.13 -13.73
N ASP A 88 -10.14 -2.90 -14.78
CA ASP A 88 -9.94 -4.34 -14.81
C ASP A 88 -9.06 -4.73 -16.01
N ALA A 89 -8.25 -5.78 -15.86
CA ALA A 89 -7.32 -6.22 -16.90
C ALA A 89 -8.00 -6.90 -18.11
N GLN A 90 -9.25 -7.36 -17.98
CA GLN A 90 -9.95 -8.04 -19.05
C GLN A 90 -10.51 -7.05 -20.08
N SER A 91 -11.24 -6.03 -19.62
CA SER A 91 -11.87 -5.02 -20.48
C SER A 91 -10.87 -4.10 -21.17
N THR A 92 -9.73 -3.84 -20.50
CA THR A 92 -8.65 -3.00 -21.02
C THR A 92 -7.61 -3.77 -21.84
N GLY A 93 -7.61 -5.12 -21.77
CA GLY A 93 -6.54 -5.96 -22.32
C GLY A 93 -5.25 -5.94 -21.50
N GLY A 94 -5.27 -5.29 -20.33
CA GLY A 94 -4.17 -5.16 -19.38
C GLY A 94 -4.11 -3.74 -18.83
N VAL A 95 -3.87 -3.63 -17.52
CA VAL A 95 -3.69 -2.34 -16.83
C VAL A 95 -2.27 -2.26 -16.31
N ALA A 96 -1.68 -1.08 -16.31
CA ALA A 96 -0.50 -0.82 -15.53
C ALA A 96 -0.65 0.44 -14.71
N PHE A 97 -0.25 0.35 -13.45
CA PHE A 97 -0.09 1.51 -12.61
C PHE A 97 1.39 1.80 -12.39
N GLN A 98 1.69 3.09 -12.30
CA GLN A 98 3.03 3.58 -12.06
C GLN A 98 3.00 4.80 -11.14
N ALA A 99 3.84 4.80 -10.11
CA ALA A 99 4.10 5.97 -9.28
C ALA A 99 5.60 6.23 -9.19
N LYS A 100 5.99 7.51 -9.26
CA LYS A 100 7.34 7.96 -8.90
C LYS A 100 7.31 8.39 -7.44
N MET A 101 8.05 7.68 -6.59
CA MET A 101 7.98 7.83 -5.13
C MET A 101 9.38 7.87 -4.52
N ARG A 102 9.48 8.49 -3.35
CA ARG A 102 10.63 8.41 -2.45
C ARG A 102 10.15 8.46 -1.01
N PHE A 103 10.97 7.96 -0.10
CA PHE A 103 10.73 8.04 1.33
C PHE A 103 11.50 9.23 1.92
N GLU A 104 10.83 10.05 2.74
CA GLU A 104 11.53 11.12 3.48
C GLU A 104 12.25 10.58 4.73
N GLY A 105 11.92 9.37 5.17
CA GLY A 105 12.61 8.65 6.22
C GLY A 105 12.37 7.15 6.13
N THR A 106 13.27 6.36 6.72
CA THR A 106 13.21 4.90 6.76
C THR A 106 12.91 4.39 8.17
N GLN A 107 12.19 5.15 9.00
CA GLN A 107 11.81 4.71 10.35
C GLN A 107 11.08 3.35 10.28
N GLY A 108 11.53 2.35 11.04
CA GLY A 108 10.89 1.04 11.12
C GLY A 108 9.50 1.11 11.78
N GLY A 109 8.68 0.08 11.60
CA GLY A 109 7.33 0.05 12.18
C GLY A 109 6.24 0.70 11.33
N MET A 110 6.50 0.95 10.04
CA MET A 110 5.51 1.45 9.09
C MET A 110 5.39 0.56 7.86
N ILE A 111 4.22 0.63 7.21
CA ILE A 111 3.97 0.05 5.91
C ILE A 111 3.49 1.17 4.98
N ALA A 112 4.18 1.32 3.85
CA ALA A 112 3.69 2.12 2.73
C ALA A 112 3.05 1.20 1.70
N GLY A 113 1.77 1.42 1.44
CA GLY A 113 1.00 0.69 0.45
C GLY A 113 0.96 1.45 -0.88
N LEU A 114 1.33 0.76 -1.95
CA LEU A 114 0.93 1.09 -3.31
C LEU A 114 0.24 -0.14 -3.89
N PHE A 115 -1.08 -0.11 -3.98
CA PHE A 115 -1.82 -1.32 -4.29
C PHE A 115 -3.06 -1.06 -5.12
N PHE A 116 -3.49 -2.10 -5.82
CA PHE A 116 -4.82 -2.15 -6.39
C PHE A 116 -5.72 -2.93 -5.47
N TYR A 117 -6.90 -2.39 -5.19
CA TYR A 117 -7.90 -3.05 -4.37
C TYR A 117 -9.25 -2.98 -5.05
N GLN A 118 -10.01 -4.05 -5.00
CA GLN A 118 -11.34 -4.12 -5.58
C GLN A 118 -12.22 -2.94 -5.14
N GLN A 119 -12.94 -2.36 -6.10
CA GLN A 119 -13.93 -1.34 -5.78
C GLN A 119 -15.09 -1.97 -5.01
N PHE A 120 -15.37 -1.44 -3.83
CA PHE A 120 -16.53 -1.81 -3.02
C PHE A 120 -17.54 -0.66 -2.96
N PRO A 121 -18.84 -0.98 -2.84
CA PRO A 121 -19.83 -0.01 -2.38
C PRO A 121 -19.38 0.61 -1.05
N SER A 122 -19.77 1.86 -0.81
CA SER A 122 -19.45 2.54 0.46
C SER A 122 -19.94 1.73 1.67
N PRO A 123 -19.19 1.68 2.78
CA PRO A 123 -19.59 0.96 3.99
C PRO A 123 -21.06 1.17 4.39
N PRO A 124 -21.72 0.18 5.01
CA PRO A 124 -21.12 -0.94 5.75
C PRO A 124 -21.03 -2.26 4.99
N PHE A 125 -21.05 -2.25 3.65
CA PHE A 125 -20.97 -3.51 2.89
C PHE A 125 -19.65 -4.25 3.15
N PRO A 126 -19.69 -5.58 3.28
CA PRO A 126 -18.50 -6.37 3.52
C PRO A 126 -17.57 -6.26 2.31
N ARG A 127 -16.27 -6.15 2.57
CA ARG A 127 -15.23 -6.08 1.55
C ARG A 127 -14.77 -7.48 1.11
N ILE A 128 -15.74 -8.33 0.81
CA ILE A 128 -15.53 -9.70 0.33
C ILE A 128 -16.53 -10.04 -0.81
N PRO A 129 -16.13 -10.85 -1.81
CA PRO A 129 -14.74 -11.22 -2.10
C PRO A 129 -13.91 -9.99 -2.45
N HIS A 130 -12.61 -9.98 -2.15
CA HIS A 130 -11.70 -8.93 -2.62
C HIS A 130 -10.61 -9.45 -3.55
N ASN A 131 -10.19 -8.58 -4.45
CA ASN A 131 -9.07 -8.74 -5.36
C ASN A 131 -8.06 -7.66 -5.04
N GLU A 132 -6.80 -8.04 -4.96
CA GLU A 132 -5.76 -7.11 -4.57
C GLU A 132 -4.39 -7.47 -5.15
N LEU A 133 -3.60 -6.43 -5.44
CA LEU A 133 -2.24 -6.50 -5.96
C LEU A 133 -1.37 -5.46 -5.27
N ASP A 134 -0.29 -5.90 -4.65
CA ASP A 134 0.43 -5.03 -3.72
C ASP A 134 1.87 -4.75 -4.12
N TRP A 135 2.26 -3.51 -3.92
CA TRP A 135 3.51 -3.18 -3.25
C TRP A 135 3.22 -2.88 -1.78
N GLU A 136 3.74 -3.73 -0.89
CA GLU A 136 3.77 -3.46 0.55
C GLU A 136 5.22 -3.18 0.95
N ILE A 137 5.55 -1.90 1.10
CA ILE A 137 6.92 -1.51 1.44
C ILE A 137 7.03 -1.44 2.96
N LEU A 138 7.65 -2.47 3.54
CA LEU A 138 7.90 -2.58 4.97
C LEU A 138 9.12 -1.73 5.33
N THR A 139 8.95 -0.65 6.08
CA THR A 139 10.07 0.26 6.36
C THR A 139 11.15 -0.37 7.23
N SER A 140 10.82 -1.39 8.03
CA SER A 140 11.79 -2.19 8.77
C SER A 140 12.75 -2.99 7.87
N GLN A 141 12.42 -3.14 6.59
CA GLN A 141 13.29 -3.76 5.57
C GLN A 141 14.06 -2.74 4.73
N LEU A 142 13.95 -1.43 5.04
CA LEU A 142 14.67 -0.34 4.37
C LEU A 142 15.80 0.23 5.25
N GLN A 143 16.25 -0.52 6.25
CA GLN A 143 17.22 -0.02 7.22
C GLN A 143 18.63 0.04 6.62
N PRO A 144 19.45 1.06 6.94
CA PRO A 144 20.80 1.23 6.38
C PRO A 144 21.73 0.04 6.59
N SER A 145 21.50 -0.76 7.64
CA SER A 145 22.28 -1.95 7.97
C SER A 145 21.83 -3.22 7.23
N SER A 146 20.80 -3.15 6.40
CA SER A 146 20.19 -4.28 5.71
C SER A 146 20.22 -4.13 4.20
N VAL A 147 20.17 -5.26 3.48
CA VAL A 147 19.83 -5.23 2.07
C VAL A 147 18.39 -4.79 1.96
N ASN A 148 18.14 -3.66 1.28
CA ASN A 148 16.78 -3.18 1.05
C ASN A 148 15.94 -4.28 0.42
N LYS A 149 14.80 -4.59 1.04
CA LYS A 149 13.79 -5.47 0.48
C LYS A 149 12.49 -4.73 0.30
N ILE A 150 11.71 -5.17 -0.68
CA ILE A 150 10.36 -4.68 -0.94
C ILE A 150 9.43 -5.88 -1.11
N SER A 151 8.26 -5.80 -0.48
CA SER A 151 7.27 -6.87 -0.54
C SER A 151 6.24 -6.62 -1.64
N THR A 152 5.77 -7.73 -2.17
CA THR A 152 4.66 -7.81 -3.13
C THR A 152 3.67 -8.84 -2.60
N ASN A 153 2.38 -8.64 -2.86
CA ASN A 153 1.36 -9.60 -2.46
C ASN A 153 0.26 -9.66 -3.53
N VAL A 154 -0.51 -10.75 -3.50
CA VAL A 154 -1.64 -11.00 -4.39
C VAL A 154 -2.74 -11.67 -3.60
N PHE A 155 -3.96 -11.15 -3.72
CA PHE A 155 -5.18 -11.81 -3.26
C PHE A 155 -6.03 -12.21 -4.47
N PRO A 156 -6.02 -13.50 -4.87
CA PRO A 156 -6.74 -13.95 -6.05
C PRO A 156 -8.23 -14.17 -5.74
N HIS A 157 -9.00 -13.08 -5.67
CA HIS A 157 -10.46 -13.07 -5.49
C HIS A 157 -10.92 -13.94 -4.32
N GLN A 158 -10.58 -13.55 -3.10
CA GLN A 158 -10.82 -14.37 -1.92
C GLN A 158 -12.29 -14.31 -1.50
N PRO A 159 -13.11 -15.38 -1.65
CA PRO A 159 -14.53 -15.40 -1.26
C PRO A 159 -14.74 -15.73 0.21
N THR A 160 -13.68 -15.75 1.02
CA THR A 160 -13.69 -16.28 2.37
C THR A 160 -14.25 -15.29 3.39
N THR A 161 -14.59 -15.81 4.56
CA THR A 161 -14.88 -15.04 5.77
C THR A 161 -13.71 -14.09 6.08
N PRO A 162 -13.97 -12.83 6.51
CA PRO A 162 -12.90 -11.92 6.91
C PRO A 162 -11.95 -12.54 7.92
N GLY A 163 -10.63 -12.44 7.68
CA GLY A 163 -9.56 -13.03 8.50
C GLY A 163 -9.13 -14.45 8.11
N LEU A 164 -9.73 -15.04 7.05
CA LEU A 164 -9.35 -16.34 6.47
C LEU A 164 -8.95 -16.22 4.99
N GLU A 165 -8.60 -15.01 4.54
CA GLU A 165 -8.13 -14.78 3.19
C GLU A 165 -6.77 -15.43 2.98
N GLN A 166 -6.60 -16.08 1.81
CA GLN A 166 -5.30 -16.61 1.41
C GLN A 166 -4.59 -15.59 0.52
N ASP A 167 -3.38 -15.23 0.94
CA ASP A 167 -2.50 -14.31 0.22
C ASP A 167 -1.22 -15.01 -0.25
N TYR A 168 -0.45 -14.33 -1.10
CA TYR A 168 0.78 -14.84 -1.69
C TYR A 168 1.91 -13.80 -1.61
N PRO A 169 2.35 -13.45 -0.38
CA PRO A 169 3.33 -12.40 -0.13
C PRO A 169 4.75 -12.90 -0.40
N HIS A 170 5.56 -12.03 -1.00
CA HIS A 170 6.98 -12.28 -1.26
C HIS A 170 7.79 -11.00 -1.04
N SER A 171 8.85 -11.09 -0.26
CA SER A 171 9.84 -10.03 -0.02
C SER A 171 11.07 -10.25 -0.91
N TYR A 172 11.42 -9.29 -1.77
CA TYR A 172 12.55 -9.40 -2.67
C TYR A 172 13.66 -8.40 -2.32
N PRO A 173 14.94 -8.84 -2.29
CA PRO A 173 16.04 -7.89 -2.29
C PRO A 173 16.06 -7.12 -3.61
N VAL A 174 16.18 -5.79 -3.56
CA VAL A 174 16.17 -4.93 -4.76
C VAL A 174 17.56 -4.74 -5.39
N THR A 175 18.43 -5.75 -5.27
CA THR A 175 19.85 -5.68 -5.69
C THR A 175 20.07 -5.49 -7.19
N GLN A 176 19.06 -5.83 -7.98
CA GLN A 176 19.06 -5.66 -9.44
C GLN A 176 18.73 -4.23 -9.90
N VAL A 177 18.27 -3.35 -9.00
CA VAL A 177 18.07 -1.93 -9.30
C VAL A 177 19.39 -1.20 -8.96
N PRO A 178 20.12 -0.66 -9.95
CA PRO A 178 21.42 -0.05 -9.70
C PRO A 178 21.32 1.14 -8.74
N ASN A 179 22.16 1.16 -7.71
CA ASN A 179 22.22 2.24 -6.71
C ASN A 179 20.88 2.54 -6.03
N PHE A 180 20.01 1.54 -5.85
CA PHE A 180 18.73 1.76 -5.19
C PHE A 180 18.89 2.34 -3.78
N SER A 181 18.16 3.42 -3.52
CA SER A 181 18.03 4.06 -2.22
C SER A 181 16.58 4.46 -1.99
N PRO A 182 15.94 4.06 -0.87
CA PRO A 182 14.55 4.42 -0.63
C PRO A 182 14.32 5.93 -0.54
N ASN A 183 15.37 6.71 -0.23
CA ASN A 183 15.29 8.17 -0.14
C ASN A 183 15.38 8.87 -1.51
N ASP A 184 15.79 8.15 -2.55
CA ASP A 184 15.82 8.66 -3.91
C ASP A 184 14.50 8.40 -4.63
N TRP A 185 14.27 9.15 -5.71
CA TRP A 185 13.09 8.97 -6.53
C TRP A 185 13.22 7.72 -7.40
N HIS A 186 12.32 6.77 -7.18
CA HIS A 186 12.20 5.55 -7.97
C HIS A 186 10.81 5.42 -8.58
N ILE A 187 10.73 4.77 -9.73
CA ILE A 187 9.48 4.47 -10.42
C ILE A 187 9.06 3.06 -10.07
N TYR A 188 7.99 2.94 -9.29
CA TYR A 188 7.34 1.67 -8.94
C TYR A 188 6.21 1.41 -9.93
N ARG A 189 6.16 0.20 -10.48
CA ARG A 189 5.17 -0.17 -11.49
C ARG A 189 4.64 -1.58 -11.24
N ILE A 190 3.33 -1.73 -11.37
CA ILE A 190 2.65 -3.03 -11.46
C ILE A 190 2.00 -3.11 -12.83
N GLU A 191 2.34 -4.11 -13.62
CA GLU A 191 1.64 -4.46 -14.85
C GLU A 191 0.76 -5.68 -14.59
N TRP A 192 -0.54 -5.51 -14.73
CA TRP A 192 -1.54 -6.56 -14.57
C TRP A 192 -2.15 -6.91 -15.93
N LEU A 193 -1.78 -8.07 -16.44
CA LEU A 193 -2.40 -8.70 -17.61
C LEU A 193 -3.27 -9.89 -17.14
N PRO A 194 -4.26 -10.33 -17.93
CA PRO A 194 -5.11 -11.46 -17.56
C PRO A 194 -4.37 -12.77 -17.23
N SER A 195 -3.13 -12.94 -17.72
CA SER A 195 -2.33 -14.16 -17.53
C SER A 195 -1.02 -13.93 -16.77
N ARG A 196 -0.73 -12.69 -16.34
CA ARG A 196 0.56 -12.37 -15.70
C ARG A 196 0.50 -11.06 -14.94
N ILE A 197 1.13 -11.02 -13.78
CA ILE A 197 1.47 -9.76 -13.10
C ILE A 197 2.99 -9.56 -13.15
N THR A 198 3.43 -8.33 -13.33
CA THR A 198 4.86 -7.97 -13.30
C THR A 198 5.07 -6.74 -12.46
N TRP A 199 5.91 -6.87 -11.45
CA TRP A 199 6.33 -5.78 -10.59
C TRP A 199 7.70 -5.29 -11.06
N LEU A 200 7.82 -3.98 -11.24
CA LEU A 200 9.06 -3.34 -11.69
C LEU A 200 9.42 -2.14 -10.82
N ILE A 201 10.72 -1.92 -10.67
CA ILE A 201 11.31 -0.70 -10.12
C ILE A 201 12.32 -0.17 -11.14
N ASP A 202 12.15 1.07 -11.59
CA ASP A 202 12.97 1.70 -12.64
C ASP A 202 13.13 0.82 -13.90
N GLY A 203 12.06 0.11 -14.25
CA GLY A 203 12.03 -0.81 -15.39
C GLY A 203 12.72 -2.16 -15.16
N GLN A 204 13.34 -2.40 -14.00
CA GLN A 204 13.89 -3.70 -13.62
C GLN A 204 12.81 -4.59 -12.98
N VAL A 205 12.68 -5.82 -13.46
CA VAL A 205 11.62 -6.76 -13.05
C VAL A 205 11.93 -7.38 -11.70
N ILE A 206 11.19 -7.01 -10.65
CA ILE A 206 11.29 -7.55 -9.28
C ILE A 206 10.62 -8.91 -9.16
N ARG A 207 9.37 -9.02 -9.62
CA ARG A 207 8.57 -10.26 -9.55
C ARG A 207 7.78 -10.44 -10.83
N ILE A 208 7.64 -11.71 -11.23
CA ILE A 208 6.63 -12.16 -12.18
C ILE A 208 5.77 -13.20 -11.46
N GLU A 209 4.45 -13.04 -11.55
CA GLU A 209 3.47 -14.01 -11.04
C GLU A 209 2.59 -14.51 -12.18
N THR A 210 2.35 -15.82 -12.22
CA THR A 210 1.53 -16.50 -13.24
C THR A 210 0.60 -17.55 -12.64
N ASN A 211 0.80 -17.93 -11.38
CA ASN A 211 0.05 -18.98 -10.71
C ASN A 211 -1.10 -18.40 -9.90
N TYR A 212 -0.88 -17.24 -9.28
CA TYR A 212 -1.86 -16.55 -8.44
C TYR A 212 -2.21 -15.20 -9.06
N LEU A 213 -3.40 -15.11 -9.66
CA LEU A 213 -3.84 -13.92 -10.38
C LEU A 213 -5.20 -13.47 -9.84
N PRO A 214 -5.43 -12.16 -9.62
CA PRO A 214 -6.75 -11.64 -9.31
C PRO A 214 -7.67 -11.83 -10.53
N GLN A 215 -8.98 -11.85 -10.28
CA GLN A 215 -9.98 -12.00 -11.33
C GLN A 215 -9.88 -10.81 -12.30
N PRO A 216 -9.55 -11.06 -13.58
CA PRO A 216 -9.20 -9.99 -14.51
C PRO A 216 -10.39 -9.12 -14.90
N SER A 217 -11.63 -9.55 -14.65
CA SER A 217 -12.87 -8.80 -14.92
C SER A 217 -13.36 -7.95 -13.74
N VAL A 218 -12.67 -7.98 -12.59
CA VAL A 218 -13.09 -7.23 -11.41
C VAL A 218 -12.37 -5.87 -11.37
N PRO A 219 -13.10 -4.74 -11.43
CA PRO A 219 -12.48 -3.42 -11.35
C PRO A 219 -11.81 -3.18 -10.00
N GLN A 220 -10.57 -2.69 -10.05
CA GLN A 220 -9.79 -2.31 -8.88
C GLN A 220 -9.43 -0.83 -8.92
N GLN A 221 -9.55 -0.17 -7.76
CA GLN A 221 -9.08 1.19 -7.52
C GLN A 221 -7.60 1.14 -7.15
N LEU A 222 -6.87 2.21 -7.46
CA LEU A 222 -5.53 2.41 -6.94
C LEU A 222 -5.63 3.03 -5.54
N HIS A 223 -4.82 2.51 -4.64
CA HIS A 223 -4.64 3.04 -3.29
C HIS A 223 -3.17 3.41 -3.03
N LEU A 224 -2.98 4.52 -2.34
CA LEU A 224 -1.71 5.00 -1.80
C LEU A 224 -1.91 5.24 -0.32
N ASN A 225 -1.19 4.54 0.56
CA ASN A 225 -1.30 4.79 2.00
C ASN A 225 0.05 4.69 2.73
N LEU A 226 0.08 5.26 3.93
CA LEU A 226 1.15 5.08 4.89
C LEU A 226 0.55 4.94 6.28
N TRP A 227 0.94 3.87 6.98
CA TRP A 227 0.39 3.55 8.28
C TRP A 227 1.40 2.83 9.19
N GLY A 228 1.20 3.01 10.49
CA GLY A 228 2.02 2.44 11.56
C GLY A 228 1.43 1.13 12.08
N VAL A 229 2.31 0.19 12.35
CA VAL A 229 1.97 -1.16 12.81
C VAL A 229 2.13 -1.28 14.33
N PRO A 230 1.45 -2.22 15.01
CA PRO A 230 1.84 -2.62 16.36
C PRO A 230 3.35 -2.88 16.51
N LYS A 231 3.93 -2.38 17.60
CA LYS A 231 5.38 -2.39 17.86
C LYS A 231 6.02 -3.78 17.89
N ASP A 232 5.21 -4.81 18.10
CA ASP A 232 5.55 -6.23 18.16
C ASP A 232 4.97 -7.02 16.98
N TRP A 233 4.45 -6.36 15.94
CA TRP A 233 3.93 -7.04 14.77
C TRP A 233 5.06 -7.73 14.00
N GLY A 234 4.93 -9.03 13.88
CA GLY A 234 5.67 -9.82 12.93
C GLY A 234 5.65 -11.29 13.34
N PRO A 235 6.54 -12.07 12.74
CA PRO A 235 7.48 -11.69 11.68
C PRO A 235 6.80 -11.54 10.30
N SER A 236 7.43 -10.78 9.39
CA SER A 236 6.89 -10.57 8.04
C SER A 236 6.86 -11.87 7.23
N PRO A 237 5.81 -12.12 6.44
CA PRO A 237 5.78 -13.27 5.54
C PRO A 237 6.63 -13.01 4.28
N GLY A 238 6.95 -14.08 3.54
CA GLY A 238 7.48 -13.98 2.17
C GLY A 238 9.00 -13.91 2.02
N ASP A 239 9.78 -14.11 3.09
CA ASP A 239 11.24 -13.97 3.06
C ASP A 239 12.02 -15.22 2.54
N ALA A 240 11.39 -16.41 2.44
CA ALA A 240 11.98 -17.58 1.78
C ALA A 240 10.92 -18.62 1.32
N PRO A 241 11.07 -19.24 0.13
CA PRO A 241 10.36 -20.46 -0.25
C PRO A 241 10.90 -21.73 0.44
N PRO A 242 10.06 -22.77 0.66
CA PRO A 242 8.60 -22.73 0.50
C PRO A 242 8.05 -21.69 1.46
N ILE A 243 6.98 -20.98 1.05
CA ILE A 243 6.31 -19.90 1.81
C ILE A 243 6.03 -20.43 3.20
N CYS A 244 6.99 -20.26 4.10
CA CYS A 244 6.83 -20.62 5.49
C CYS A 244 6.15 -19.39 6.08
N PRO A 245 5.03 -19.55 6.80
CA PRO A 245 4.51 -18.43 7.55
C PRO A 245 5.65 -17.94 8.44
N GLN A 246 5.91 -16.63 8.42
CA GLN A 246 6.55 -15.97 9.55
C GLN A 246 8.07 -16.24 9.74
N THR A 247 8.91 -16.14 8.70
CA THR A 247 10.38 -16.21 8.84
C THR A 247 11.15 -14.92 8.57
N GLY A 248 10.45 -13.84 8.17
CA GLY A 248 11.07 -12.53 7.96
C GLY A 248 11.39 -11.77 9.25
N PRO A 249 11.97 -10.56 9.16
CA PRO A 249 12.13 -9.70 10.33
C PRO A 249 10.78 -9.26 10.89
N ASN A 250 10.76 -8.77 12.13
CA ASN A 250 9.59 -8.07 12.64
C ASN A 250 9.30 -6.83 11.77
N ILE A 251 8.02 -6.58 11.52
CA ILE A 251 7.56 -5.37 10.84
C ILE A 251 7.54 -4.22 11.84
N GLY A 252 7.03 -4.50 13.04
CA GLY A 252 7.00 -3.59 14.17
C GLY A 252 8.39 -3.21 14.67
N ASP A 253 8.50 -1.97 15.12
CA ASP A 253 9.67 -1.44 15.79
C ASP A 253 9.28 -1.07 17.23
N PRO A 254 9.90 -1.67 18.27
CA PRO A 254 9.65 -1.35 19.66
C PRO A 254 9.86 0.12 20.04
N SER A 255 10.66 0.86 19.27
CA SER A 255 10.91 2.29 19.47
C SER A 255 9.87 3.18 18.77
N PHE A 256 9.06 2.62 17.86
CA PHE A 256 8.04 3.35 17.13
C PHE A 256 6.66 3.07 17.71
N VAL A 257 6.20 3.98 18.56
CA VAL A 257 4.91 3.89 19.25
C VAL A 257 4.15 5.20 19.09
N PRO A 258 2.81 5.17 19.19
CA PRO A 258 2.04 6.40 19.23
C PRO A 258 2.52 7.32 20.37
N ALA A 259 2.63 8.60 20.06
CA ALA A 259 2.91 9.65 21.02
C ALA A 259 1.84 9.68 22.11
N THR A 260 2.14 10.28 23.26
CA THR A 260 1.16 10.44 24.37
C THR A 260 0.60 11.85 24.47
N SER A 261 1.12 12.78 23.68
CA SER A 261 0.64 14.14 23.57
C SER A 261 0.99 14.76 22.21
N ALA A 262 0.34 15.88 21.89
CA ALA A 262 0.62 16.63 20.66
C ALA A 262 2.06 17.14 20.57
N ASP A 263 2.68 17.51 21.69
CA ASP A 263 4.06 18.02 21.73
C ASP A 263 5.11 16.95 21.41
N GLN A 264 4.72 15.67 21.44
CA GLN A 264 5.55 14.52 21.09
C GLN A 264 5.31 14.03 19.66
N ASN A 265 4.44 14.70 18.88
CA ASN A 265 4.15 14.32 17.50
C ASN A 265 5.39 14.54 16.63
N THR A 266 5.75 13.53 15.85
CA THR A 266 6.95 13.51 15.00
C THR A 266 6.65 12.87 13.67
#